data_AF-A0A7K3WZV8-F1
#
_entry.id   AF-A0A7K3WZV8-F1
#
_cell.length_a   1.000
_cell.length_b   1.000
_cell.length_c   1.000
_cell.angle_alpha   90.00
_cell.angle_beta   90.00
_cell.angle_gamma   90.00
#
_symmetry.space_group_name_H-M   'P 1'
#
loop_
_entity.id
_entity.type
_entity.pdbx_description
1 polymer ?
#
loop_
_entity_poly.entity_id
_entity_poly.type
_entity_poly.pdbx_seq_one_letter_code
_entity_poly.pdbx_strand_id
1 'polypeptide(L)' 'MRSAGGGPETFIDFANARSEPAVVHWLDYGGQRRQYAVLQPGEGYRQQTYVGHPWVVTTVRGVGLVCFLPDHRTLRAVVR' A
#
# COMPACT_ATOMS: atom_id res chain seq x y z
N MET A 1 -1.29 -6.76 11.58
CA MET A 1 -1.62 -5.41 11.06
C MET A 1 -3.02 -5.48 10.47
N ARG A 2 -3.87 -4.46 10.67
CA ARG A 2 -5.26 -4.40 10.18
C ARG A 2 -5.70 -2.95 10.00
N SER A 3 -6.74 -2.70 9.23
CA SER A 3 -7.31 -1.35 9.11
C SER A 3 -7.98 -0.87 10.40
N ALA A 4 -7.88 0.43 10.64
CA ALA A 4 -8.67 1.16 11.62
C ALA A 4 -9.55 2.18 10.90
N GLY A 5 -10.78 2.37 11.37
CA GLY A 5 -11.73 3.34 10.78
C GLY A 5 -11.56 4.74 11.35
N GLY A 6 -12.17 5.72 10.67
CA GLY A 6 -12.26 7.11 11.16
C GLY A 6 -11.13 8.05 10.73
N GLY A 7 -10.19 7.60 9.88
CA GLY A 7 -9.19 8.48 9.27
C GLY A 7 -9.75 9.27 8.07
N PRO A 8 -9.18 10.44 7.73
CA PRO A 8 -9.54 11.19 6.55
C PRO A 8 -9.13 10.43 5.28
N GLU A 9 -9.80 10.78 4.19
CA GLU A 9 -9.48 10.32 2.85
C GLU A 9 -8.07 10.79 2.44
N THR A 10 -7.36 9.94 1.71
CA THR A 10 -6.05 10.22 1.13
C THR A 10 -5.84 9.37 -0.13
N PHE A 11 -4.68 9.50 -0.77
CA PHE A 11 -4.30 8.71 -1.93
C PHE A 11 -2.94 8.05 -1.72
N ILE A 12 -2.75 6.91 -2.38
CA ILE A 12 -1.44 6.27 -2.54
C ILE A 12 -1.17 6.14 -4.03
N ASP A 13 0.01 6.57 -4.46
CA ASP A 13 0.54 6.30 -5.79
C ASP A 13 1.51 5.12 -5.72
N PHE A 14 1.09 3.96 -6.18
CA PHE A 14 1.95 2.80 -6.33
C PHE A 14 2.68 2.87 -7.66
N ALA A 15 3.99 2.59 -7.66
CA ALA A 15 4.79 2.47 -8.87
C ALA A 15 5.63 1.19 -8.80
N ASN A 16 5.46 0.30 -9.78
CA ASN A 16 6.27 -0.90 -9.87
C ASN A 16 7.55 -0.64 -10.67
N ALA A 17 8.61 -0.22 -9.99
CA ALA A 17 9.94 -0.06 -10.58
C ALA A 17 10.72 -1.38 -10.73
N ARG A 18 10.11 -2.54 -10.44
CA ARG A 18 10.76 -3.85 -10.57
C ARG A 18 10.61 -4.36 -12.00
N SER A 19 11.48 -5.30 -12.40
CA SER A 19 11.37 -6.05 -13.66
C SER A 19 10.36 -7.20 -13.61
N GLU A 20 9.65 -7.37 -12.49
CA GLU A 20 8.67 -8.44 -12.26
C GLU A 20 7.34 -7.87 -11.77
N PRO A 21 6.21 -8.57 -11.97
CA PRO A 21 4.92 -8.13 -11.47
C PRO A 21 4.87 -8.03 -9.95
N ALA A 22 4.11 -7.06 -9.46
CA ALA A 22 3.82 -6.84 -8.05
C ALA A 22 2.30 -6.87 -7.81
N VAL A 23 1.87 -7.42 -6.68
CA VAL A 23 0.45 -7.49 -6.31
C VAL A 23 0.19 -6.56 -5.14
N VAL A 24 -0.74 -5.63 -5.32
CA VAL A 24 -1.13 -4.63 -4.33
C VAL A 24 -2.34 -5.13 -3.54
N HIS A 25 -2.19 -5.18 -2.21
CA HIS A 25 -3.23 -5.62 -1.29
C HIS A 25 -3.53 -4.54 -0.25
N TRP A 26 -4.81 -4.37 0.06
CA TRP A 26 -5.26 -3.72 1.28
C TRP A 26 -5.40 -4.75 2.40
N LEU A 27 -5.07 -4.40 3.64
CA LEU A 27 -5.43 -5.20 4.80
C LEU A 27 -6.75 -4.72 5.36
N ASP A 28 -7.78 -5.54 5.24
CA ASP A 28 -9.11 -5.20 5.73
C ASP A 28 -9.17 -5.06 7.26
N TYR A 29 -10.36 -4.76 7.79
CA TYR A 29 -10.57 -4.61 9.24
C TYR A 29 -10.31 -5.90 10.03
N GLY A 30 -10.38 -7.07 9.38
CA GLY A 30 -9.98 -8.36 9.95
C GLY A 30 -8.49 -8.67 9.77
N GLY A 31 -7.73 -7.80 9.11
CA GLY A 31 -6.33 -8.01 8.76
C GLY A 31 -6.11 -8.95 7.57
N GLN A 32 -7.17 -9.29 6.82
CA GLN A 32 -7.07 -10.14 5.63
C GLN A 32 -6.65 -9.31 4.42
N ARG A 33 -5.82 -9.91 3.56
CA ARG A 33 -5.39 -9.28 2.31
C ARG A 33 -6.56 -9.28 1.31
N ARG A 34 -6.88 -8.09 0.81
CA ARG A 34 -7.79 -7.87 -0.32
C ARG A 34 -6.96 -7.35 -1.47
N GLN A 35 -6.89 -8.11 -2.56
CA GLN A 35 -6.17 -7.70 -3.75
C GLN A 35 -6.92 -6.58 -4.46
N TYR A 36 -6.20 -5.53 -4.85
CA TYR A 36 -6.75 -4.41 -5.62
C TYR A 36 -6.17 -4.35 -7.03
N ALA A 37 -4.87 -4.59 -7.17
CA ALA A 37 -4.20 -4.50 -8.46
C ALA A 37 -3.05 -5.49 -8.58
N VAL A 38 -2.74 -5.87 -9.83
CA VAL A 38 -1.48 -6.48 -10.21
C VAL A 38 -0.80 -5.48 -11.15
N LEU A 39 0.39 -5.01 -10.78
CA LEU A 39 1.16 -4.05 -11.56
C LEU A 39 2.27 -4.78 -12.32
N GLN A 40 2.26 -4.68 -13.65
CA GLN A 40 3.36 -5.13 -14.50
C GLN A 40 4.61 -4.24 -14.29
N PRO A 41 5.78 -4.67 -14.78
CA PRO A 41 6.99 -3.85 -14.74
C PRO A 41 6.75 -2.46 -15.37
N GLY A 42 7.09 -1.41 -14.62
CA GLY A 42 6.92 -0.01 -15.04
C GLY A 42 5.51 0.57 -14.86
N GLU A 43 4.52 -0.24 -14.48
CA GLU A 43 3.15 0.26 -14.27
C GLU A 43 3.00 0.98 -12.94
N GLY A 44 2.06 1.93 -12.93
CA GLY A 44 1.62 2.65 -11.75
C GLY A 44 0.13 2.49 -11.49
N TYR A 45 -0.28 2.63 -10.23
CA TYR A 45 -1.67 2.57 -9.81
C TYR A 45 -1.93 3.56 -8.69
N ARG A 46 -2.88 4.47 -8.92
CA ARG A 46 -3.34 5.41 -7.90
C ARG A 46 -4.58 4.87 -7.20
N GLN A 47 -4.52 4.77 -5.89
CA GLN A 47 -5.61 4.29 -5.06
C GLN A 47 -6.07 5.37 -4.08
N GLN A 48 -7.35 5.72 -4.13
CA GLN A 48 -8.02 6.45 -3.06
C GLN A 48 -8.15 5.53 -1.83
N THR A 49 -7.77 6.00 -0.65
CA THR A 49 -7.84 5.22 0.58
C THR A 49 -8.06 6.14 1.78
N TYR A 50 -7.93 5.59 2.99
CA TYR A 50 -8.04 6.36 4.21
C TYR A 50 -6.78 6.19 5.05
N VAL A 51 -6.45 7.22 5.82
CA VAL A 51 -5.40 7.09 6.81
C VAL A 51 -5.77 6.02 7.83
N GLY A 52 -4.79 5.19 8.22
CA GLY A 52 -5.03 4.04 9.08
C GLY A 52 -5.42 2.76 8.33
N HIS A 53 -5.49 2.78 6.99
CA HIS A 53 -5.66 1.59 6.15
C HIS A 53 -4.31 1.05 5.68
N PRO A 54 -3.77 -0.04 6.23
CA PRO A 54 -2.50 -0.57 5.80
C PRO A 54 -2.61 -1.28 4.46
N TRP A 55 -1.56 -1.13 3.67
CA TRP A 55 -1.37 -1.75 2.36
C TRP A 55 -0.12 -2.61 2.37
N VAL A 56 -0.16 -3.71 1.63
CA VAL A 56 0.95 -4.63 1.45
C VAL A 56 1.14 -4.89 -0.03
N VAL A 57 2.36 -4.74 -0.51
CA VAL A 57 2.74 -5.16 -1.86
C VAL A 57 3.50 -6.46 -1.76
N THR A 58 3.14 -7.44 -2.58
CA THR A 58 3.78 -8.76 -2.63
C THR A 58 4.29 -9.08 -4.02
N THR A 59 5.15 -10.10 -4.12
CA THR A 59 5.34 -10.81 -5.40
C THR A 59 4.07 -11.60 -5.75
N VAL A 60 4.00 -12.12 -6.98
CA VAL A 60 2.94 -13.08 -7.38
C VAL A 60 2.94 -14.38 -6.56
N ARG A 61 4.05 -14.70 -5.88
CA ARG A 61 4.16 -15.86 -4.96
C ARG A 61 3.76 -15.53 -3.52
N GLY A 62 3.27 -14.31 -3.26
CA GLY A 62 2.79 -13.89 -1.94
C GLY A 62 3.88 -13.44 -0.96
N VAL A 63 5.14 -13.36 -1.40
CA VAL A 63 6.26 -12.84 -0.59
C VAL A 63 6.10 -11.33 -0.42
N GLY A 64 6.13 -10.84 0.81
CA GLY A 64 5.99 -9.41 1.11
C GLY A 64 7.20 -8.61 0.63
N LEU A 65 6.93 -7.53 -0.11
CA LEU A 65 7.92 -6.59 -0.61
C LEU A 65 7.86 -5.26 0.13
N VAL A 66 6.65 -4.75 0.37
CA VAL A 66 6.41 -3.45 1.03
C VAL A 66 5.22 -3.58 1.97
N CYS A 67 5.30 -2.97 3.14
CA CYS A 67 4.16 -2.67 4.00
C CYS A 67 4.09 -1.16 4.16
N PHE A 68 2.95 -0.56 3.81
CA PHE A 68 2.73 0.88 3.83
C PHE A 68 1.49 1.18 4.66
N LEU A 69 1.63 2.06 5.64
CA LEU A 69 0.49 2.63 6.36
C LEU A 69 0.42 4.11 5.95
N PRO A 70 -0.63 4.54 5.25
CA PRO A 70 -0.87 5.96 5.05
C PRO A 70 -0.97 6.60 6.43
N ASP A 71 -0.24 7.69 6.64
CA ASP A 71 -0.24 8.48 7.87
C ASP A 71 -0.92 9.84 7.61
N HIS A 72 -1.45 10.46 8.66
CA HIS A 72 -2.04 11.80 8.64
C HIS A 72 -0.96 12.88 8.53
N ARG A 73 0.31 12.52 8.72
CA ARG A 73 1.41 13.46 8.93
C ARG A 73 2.45 13.31 7.82
N THR A 74 2.59 14.33 6.98
CA THR A 74 3.86 14.58 6.29
C THR A 74 4.89 14.94 7.35
N LEU A 75 5.63 13.95 7.87
CA LEU A 75 6.75 14.21 8.78
C LEU A 75 8.03 14.37 7.97
N ARG A 76 8.53 15.61 7.89
CA ARG A 76 9.89 15.89 7.44
C ARG A 76 10.86 15.57 8.57
N ALA A 77 11.54 14.43 8.47
CA ALA A 77 12.74 14.18 9.28
C ALA A 77 13.96 14.80 8.58
N VAL A 78 14.52 15.87 9.14
CA VAL A 78 15.90 16.27 8.82
C VAL A 78 16.81 15.34 9.61
N VAL A 79 17.45 14.41 8.92
CA VAL A 79 18.51 13.59 9.50
C VAL A 79 19.83 14.33 9.31
N ARG A 80 20.53 14.56 10.41
CA ARG A 80 21.94 14.97 10.46
C ARG A 80 22.77 13.73 10.75
#